data_AF-A0A1F6HSY3-F1
#
_entry.id   AF-A0A1F6HSY3-F1
#
_cell.length_a   1.000
_cell.length_b   1.000
_cell.length_c   1.000
_cell.angle_alpha   90.00
_cell.angle_beta   90.00
_cell.angle_gamma   90.00
#
_symmetry.space_group_name_H-M   'P 1'
#
loop_
_entity.id
_entity.type
_entity.pdbx_description
1 polymer ?
#
loop_
_entity_poly.entity_id
_entity_poly.type
_entity_poly.pdbx_seq_one_letter_code
_entity_poly.pdbx_strand_id
1 'polypeptide(L)'
;MKKLLKKLSSKLSTLNSHFSFLQKGFTLIELLVVIAVLGVLATIVLLAVNPGEQLARARDTSRIAGVTQLGRALQAYYTAAGGSLSAVPDGGAGADETPWMGPLITSNDLKVRPANPAWGTVPASNCSVQYRESLPTPLPNAGQYCYRVNLVDAAHNAVVYVRLESNLYNNKCASPAVATGVFSTADARFGVVCLTPVAGITDAVPGTQTFISTP
;
A
#
# COMPACT_ATOMS: atom_id res chain seq x y z
N MET A 1 -65.32 20.19 27.60
CA MET A 1 -64.38 19.53 26.67
C MET A 1 -64.40 20.09 25.23
N LYS A 2 -65.55 20.25 24.57
CA LYS A 2 -65.63 20.70 23.16
C LYS A 2 -64.98 22.07 22.85
N LYS A 3 -64.96 23.01 23.81
CA LYS A 3 -64.30 24.33 23.66
C LYS A 3 -62.76 24.26 23.61
N LEU A 4 -62.14 23.29 24.27
CA LEU A 4 -60.68 23.11 24.27
C LEU A 4 -60.20 22.49 22.96
N LEU A 5 -60.94 21.52 22.43
CA LEU A 5 -60.65 20.87 21.14
C LEU A 5 -60.73 21.88 19.97
N LYS A 6 -61.69 22.81 20.02
CA LYS A 6 -61.82 23.86 19.00
C LYS A 6 -60.66 24.88 19.04
N LYS A 7 -60.15 25.19 20.23
CA LYS A 7 -58.96 26.07 20.42
C LYS A 7 -57.64 25.38 19.99
N LEU A 8 -57.53 24.06 20.17
CA LEU A 8 -56.37 23.32 19.66
C LEU A 8 -56.37 23.26 18.13
N SER A 9 -57.54 23.00 17.53
CA SER A 9 -57.70 22.97 16.08
C SER A 9 -57.37 24.31 15.40
N SER A 10 -57.79 25.45 16.00
CA SER A 10 -57.47 26.76 15.42
C SER A 10 -55.99 27.12 15.55
N LYS A 11 -55.31 26.72 16.63
CA LYS A 11 -53.86 26.93 16.79
C LYS A 11 -53.01 26.04 15.88
N LEU A 12 -53.50 24.84 15.55
CA LEU A 12 -52.84 23.93 14.60
C LEU A 12 -52.86 24.47 13.16
N SER A 13 -53.90 25.22 12.76
CA SER A 13 -53.96 25.83 11.42
C SER A 13 -52.98 26.99 11.25
N THR A 14 -52.60 27.67 12.33
CA THR A 14 -51.62 28.78 12.29
C THR A 14 -50.16 28.28 12.26
N LEU A 15 -49.90 27.04 12.67
CA LEU A 15 -48.55 26.44 12.64
C LEU A 15 -48.15 25.89 11.26
N ASN A 16 -49.09 25.74 10.33
CA ASN A 16 -48.79 25.27 8.96
C ASN A 16 -48.39 26.40 8.00
N SER A 17 -48.34 27.66 8.47
CA SER A 17 -48.08 28.84 7.63
C SER A 17 -46.59 29.23 7.53
N HIS A 18 -45.67 28.48 8.16
CA HIS A 18 -44.25 28.86 8.24
C HIS A 18 -43.32 28.19 7.20
N PHE A 19 -43.87 27.42 6.25
CA PHE A 19 -43.10 26.83 5.15
C PHE A 19 -43.54 27.32 3.76
N SER A 20 -44.15 28.51 3.67
CA SER A 20 -44.65 29.07 2.42
C SER A 20 -43.63 29.93 1.65
N PHE A 21 -42.33 29.82 1.94
CA PHE A 21 -41.29 30.56 1.20
C PHE A 21 -40.71 29.79 -0.01
N LEU A 22 -41.25 28.60 -0.33
CA LEU A 22 -40.69 27.69 -1.35
C LEU A 22 -41.73 27.21 -2.37
N GLN A 23 -42.68 28.07 -2.76
CA GLN A 23 -43.64 27.78 -3.85
C GLN A 23 -43.32 28.54 -5.15
N LYS A 24 -42.02 28.69 -5.47
CA LYS A 24 -41.61 28.95 -6.85
C LYS A 24 -41.05 27.63 -7.38
N GLY A 25 -41.79 26.98 -8.27
CA GLY A 25 -41.32 25.79 -8.96
C GLY A 25 -40.04 26.12 -9.73
N PHE A 26 -39.04 25.24 -9.64
CA PHE A 26 -37.85 25.29 -10.48
C PHE A 26 -38.29 25.24 -11.95
N THR A 27 -37.80 26.15 -12.78
CA THR A 27 -38.05 26.03 -14.22
C THR A 27 -37.21 24.89 -14.79
N LEU A 28 -37.72 24.23 -15.84
CA LEU A 28 -36.98 23.18 -16.55
C LEU A 28 -35.65 23.72 -17.12
N ILE A 29 -35.62 24.99 -17.54
CA ILE A 29 -34.42 25.63 -18.07
C ILE A 29 -33.36 25.87 -16.99
N GLU A 30 -33.77 26.23 -15.76
CA GLU A 30 -32.84 26.40 -14.64
C GLU A 30 -32.17 25.06 -14.28
N LEU A 31 -32.92 23.96 -14.24
CA LEU A 31 -32.34 22.65 -13.98
C LEU A 31 -31.40 22.20 -15.12
N LEU A 32 -31.76 22.50 -16.38
CA LEU A 32 -30.98 22.14 -17.56
C LEU A 32 -29.62 22.85 -17.61
N VAL A 33 -29.58 24.15 -17.29
CA VAL A 33 -28.32 24.89 -17.23
C VAL A 33 -27.43 24.39 -16.09
N VAL A 34 -28.01 24.03 -14.95
CA VAL A 34 -27.25 23.52 -13.79
C VAL A 34 -26.56 22.20 -14.12
N ILE A 35 -27.27 21.23 -14.70
CA ILE A 35 -26.63 19.95 -15.07
C ILE A 35 -25.58 20.13 -16.17
N ALA A 36 -25.77 21.10 -17.07
CA ALA A 36 -24.78 21.44 -18.10
C ALA A 36 -23.50 22.00 -17.47
N VAL A 37 -23.62 22.94 -16.52
CA VAL A 37 -22.47 23.50 -15.79
C VAL A 37 -21.79 22.45 -14.92
N LEU A 38 -22.56 21.60 -14.21
CA LEU A 38 -22.01 20.51 -13.40
C LEU A 38 -21.24 19.49 -14.26
N GLY A 39 -21.71 19.19 -15.47
CA GLY A 39 -21.00 18.32 -16.41
C GLY A 39 -19.63 18.87 -16.79
N VAL A 40 -19.57 20.17 -17.14
CA VAL A 40 -18.29 20.82 -17.49
C VAL A 40 -17.33 20.84 -16.30
N LEU A 41 -17.80 21.24 -15.11
CA LEU A 41 -16.95 21.29 -13.92
C LEU A 41 -16.43 19.90 -13.52
N ALA A 42 -17.27 18.86 -13.60
CA ALA A 42 -16.87 17.50 -13.25
C ALA A 42 -15.71 16.98 -14.14
N THR A 43 -15.73 17.27 -15.44
CA THR A 43 -14.65 16.86 -16.35
C THR A 43 -13.33 17.55 -16.03
N ILE A 44 -13.35 18.86 -15.77
CA ILE A 44 -12.15 19.64 -15.41
C ILE A 44 -11.51 19.10 -14.13
N VAL A 45 -12.33 18.82 -13.09
CA VAL A 45 -11.84 18.31 -11.81
C VAL A 45 -11.17 16.94 -11.97
N LEU A 46 -11.75 16.04 -12.77
CA LEU A 46 -11.18 14.70 -12.95
C LEU A 46 -9.79 14.73 -13.61
N LEU A 47 -9.61 15.63 -14.60
CA LEU A 47 -8.30 15.83 -15.25
C LEU A 47 -7.26 16.41 -14.29
N ALA A 48 -7.67 17.28 -13.37
CA ALA A 48 -6.76 17.91 -12.41
C ALA A 48 -6.28 16.96 -11.30
N VAL A 49 -7.11 15.98 -10.91
CA VAL A 49 -6.93 15.19 -9.68
C VAL A 49 -6.09 13.92 -9.89
N ASN A 50 -5.90 13.45 -11.14
CA ASN A 50 -5.23 12.19 -11.51
C ASN A 50 -5.55 11.03 -10.53
N PRO A 51 -6.77 10.46 -10.59
CA PRO A 51 -7.20 9.43 -9.65
C PRO A 51 -6.28 8.19 -9.65
N GLY A 52 -5.63 7.88 -10.78
CA GLY A 52 -4.69 6.76 -10.88
C GLY A 52 -3.48 6.92 -9.95
N GLU A 53 -2.90 8.13 -9.91
CA GLU A 53 -1.77 8.44 -9.04
C GLU A 53 -2.19 8.45 -7.56
N GLN A 54 -3.39 8.92 -7.22
CA GLN A 54 -3.88 8.89 -5.84
C GLN A 54 -4.08 7.47 -5.32
N LEU A 55 -4.62 6.59 -6.16
CA LEU A 55 -4.77 5.18 -5.83
C LEU A 55 -3.40 4.49 -5.69
N ALA A 56 -2.42 4.84 -6.53
CA ALA A 56 -1.05 4.33 -6.41
C ALA A 56 -0.42 4.74 -5.08
N ARG A 57 -0.55 6.01 -4.66
CA ARG A 57 -0.07 6.51 -3.36
C ARG A 57 -0.73 5.80 -2.17
N ALA A 58 -2.03 5.54 -2.25
CA ALA A 58 -2.75 4.80 -1.20
C ALA A 58 -2.24 3.35 -1.08
N ARG A 59 -2.00 2.67 -2.21
CA ARG A 59 -1.41 1.32 -2.21
C ARG A 59 0.04 1.32 -1.70
N ASP A 60 0.84 2.30 -2.11
CA ASP A 60 2.22 2.45 -1.64
C ASP A 60 2.30 2.68 -0.14
N THR A 61 1.38 3.44 0.45
CA THR A 61 1.29 3.59 1.90
C THR A 61 1.12 2.24 2.60
N SER A 62 0.24 1.39 2.07
CA SER A 62 0.02 0.04 2.59
C SER A 62 1.24 -0.87 2.40
N ARG A 63 1.93 -0.76 1.26
CA ARG A 63 3.16 -1.51 0.95
C ARG A 63 4.33 -1.12 1.84
N ILE A 64 4.54 0.17 2.05
CA ILE A 64 5.59 0.71 2.93
C ILE A 64 5.36 0.25 4.37
N ALA A 65 4.11 0.32 4.85
CA ALA A 65 3.74 -0.21 6.15
C ALA A 65 4.03 -1.72 6.26
N GLY A 66 3.67 -2.49 5.22
CA GLY A 66 3.94 -3.92 5.14
C GLY A 66 5.44 -4.26 5.20
N VAL A 67 6.26 -3.64 4.36
CA VAL A 67 7.73 -3.85 4.37
C VAL A 67 8.34 -3.45 5.72
N THR A 68 7.90 -2.33 6.29
CA THR A 68 8.43 -1.86 7.58
C THR A 68 8.05 -2.82 8.71
N GLN A 69 6.81 -3.31 8.72
CA GLN A 69 6.36 -4.28 9.72
C GLN A 69 7.12 -5.60 9.59
N LEU A 70 7.24 -6.13 8.36
CA LEU A 70 7.98 -7.37 8.10
C LEU A 70 9.46 -7.23 8.45
N GLY A 71 10.09 -6.13 8.05
CA GLY A 71 11.48 -5.84 8.35
C GLY A 71 11.76 -5.72 9.84
N ARG A 72 10.88 -5.05 10.60
CA ARG A 72 10.99 -4.98 12.06
C ARG A 72 10.80 -6.34 12.74
N ALA A 73 9.84 -7.13 12.27
CA ALA A 73 9.61 -8.47 12.80
C ALA A 73 10.81 -9.38 12.52
N LEU A 74 11.39 -9.28 11.31
CA LEU A 74 12.62 -9.97 10.93
C LEU A 74 13.82 -9.50 11.77
N GLN A 75 13.91 -8.20 12.09
CA GLN A 75 14.93 -7.67 12.99
C GLN A 75 14.77 -8.20 14.41
N ALA A 76 13.55 -8.28 14.93
CA ALA A 76 13.28 -8.85 16.24
C ALA A 76 13.70 -10.33 16.30
N TYR A 77 13.40 -11.09 15.24
CA TYR A 77 13.86 -12.46 15.08
C TYR A 77 15.39 -12.56 15.00
N TYR A 78 16.06 -11.70 14.23
CA TYR A 78 17.52 -11.60 14.15
C TYR A 78 18.15 -11.41 15.54
N THR A 79 17.60 -10.51 16.36
CA THR A 79 18.09 -10.27 17.71
C THR A 79 17.82 -11.44 18.66
N ALA A 80 16.66 -12.09 18.55
CA ALA A 80 16.30 -13.25 19.36
C ALA A 80 17.15 -14.48 19.02
N ALA A 81 17.55 -14.63 17.75
CA ALA A 81 18.41 -15.70 17.26
C ALA A 81 19.91 -15.49 17.53
N GLY A 82 20.29 -14.50 18.34
CA GLY A 82 21.69 -14.27 18.71
C GLY A 82 22.53 -13.60 17.63
N GLY A 83 21.90 -12.87 16.70
CA GLY A 83 22.61 -12.11 15.66
C GLY A 83 22.99 -12.91 14.43
N SER A 84 22.35 -14.06 14.21
CA SER A 84 22.47 -14.82 12.97
C SER A 84 21.10 -15.31 12.50
N LEU A 85 20.81 -15.09 11.22
CA LEU A 85 19.64 -15.64 10.53
C LEU A 85 19.92 -17.00 9.87
N SER A 86 20.86 -17.79 10.40
CA SER A 86 21.13 -19.17 9.92
C SER A 86 19.90 -20.09 9.91
N ALA A 87 18.81 -19.70 10.58
CA ALA A 87 17.53 -20.38 10.57
C ALA A 87 16.51 -19.84 9.54
N VAL A 88 16.86 -18.91 8.65
CA VAL A 88 16.02 -18.58 7.47
C VAL A 88 16.30 -19.65 6.42
N PRO A 89 15.29 -20.40 5.98
CA PRO A 89 15.52 -21.68 5.35
C PRO A 89 16.19 -21.47 3.99
N ASP A 90 17.21 -22.27 3.77
CA ASP A 90 17.75 -22.66 2.48
C ASP A 90 16.75 -23.54 1.73
N GLY A 91 15.59 -23.00 1.38
CA GLY A 91 14.89 -23.46 0.18
C GLY A 91 14.60 -24.95 0.03
N GLY A 92 14.05 -25.60 1.05
CA GLY A 92 13.27 -26.80 0.84
C GLY A 92 11.92 -26.42 0.23
N ALA A 93 11.60 -26.92 -0.96
CA ALA A 93 10.33 -26.70 -1.63
C ALA A 93 9.15 -27.22 -0.78
N GLY A 94 8.49 -26.33 -0.05
CA GLY A 94 7.25 -26.59 0.69
C GLY A 94 6.63 -25.27 1.19
N ALA A 95 5.32 -25.10 1.00
CA ALA A 95 4.61 -23.83 1.22
C ALA A 95 4.41 -23.46 2.72
N ASP A 96 4.84 -24.31 3.64
CA ASP A 96 4.48 -24.21 5.07
C ASP A 96 5.68 -23.90 6.00
N GLU A 97 6.90 -23.79 5.47
CA GLU A 97 8.13 -23.60 6.24
C GLU A 97 8.70 -22.20 6.00
N THR A 98 8.07 -21.17 6.59
CA THR A 98 8.70 -19.85 6.77
C THR A 98 9.25 -19.78 8.20
N PRO A 99 10.48 -20.27 8.47
CA PRO A 99 11.00 -20.51 9.81
C PRO A 99 11.22 -19.23 10.62
N TRP A 100 11.31 -18.05 9.99
CA TRP A 100 11.27 -16.79 10.72
C TRP A 100 9.83 -16.27 10.92
N MET A 101 8.93 -16.42 9.96
CA MET A 101 7.56 -15.89 10.07
C MET A 101 6.66 -16.73 10.98
N GLY A 102 6.83 -18.05 11.04
CA GLY A 102 6.03 -18.94 11.90
C GLY A 102 6.13 -18.57 13.39
N PRO A 103 7.36 -18.48 13.94
CA PRO A 103 7.58 -17.98 15.29
C PRO A 103 7.03 -16.57 15.52
N LEU A 104 7.17 -15.66 14.56
CA LEU A 104 6.70 -14.27 14.68
C LEU A 104 5.17 -14.13 14.64
N ILE A 105 4.48 -15.03 13.92
CA ILE A 105 3.02 -15.10 13.96
C ILE A 105 2.58 -15.63 15.33
N THR A 106 3.29 -16.64 15.85
CA THR A 106 2.99 -17.26 17.15
C THR A 106 3.25 -16.30 18.31
N SER A 107 4.32 -15.49 18.24
CA SER A 107 4.62 -14.42 19.20
C SER A 107 3.76 -13.18 19.02
N ASN A 108 2.87 -13.15 18.02
CA ASN A 108 2.02 -12.01 17.66
C ASN A 108 2.79 -10.74 17.25
N ASP A 109 4.07 -10.88 16.88
CA ASP A 109 4.87 -9.81 16.28
C ASP A 109 4.47 -9.56 14.81
N LEU A 110 3.92 -10.57 14.14
CA LEU A 110 3.36 -10.48 12.80
C LEU A 110 1.87 -10.87 12.80
N LYS A 111 0.98 -9.89 12.68
CA LYS A 111 -0.48 -10.09 12.79
C LYS A 111 -1.11 -10.88 11.62
N VAL A 112 -0.55 -10.74 10.41
CA VAL A 112 -1.07 -11.39 9.21
C VAL A 112 0.12 -11.76 8.32
N ARG A 113 0.18 -13.02 7.90
CA ARG A 113 1.11 -13.48 6.85
C ARG A 113 0.77 -12.75 5.54
N PRO A 114 1.70 -12.02 4.89
CA PRO A 114 1.48 -11.52 3.54
C PRO A 114 1.17 -12.67 2.60
N ALA A 115 0.25 -12.47 1.65
CA ALA A 115 -0.08 -13.51 0.69
C ALA A 115 1.11 -13.77 -0.25
N ASN A 116 1.59 -15.01 -0.27
CA ASN A 116 2.62 -15.53 -1.18
C ASN A 116 3.87 -14.62 -1.33
N PRO A 117 4.67 -14.40 -0.28
CA PRO A 117 5.91 -13.65 -0.40
C PRO A 117 6.93 -14.46 -1.23
N ALA A 118 7.58 -13.82 -2.19
CA ALA A 118 8.69 -14.43 -2.92
C ALA A 118 9.98 -14.34 -2.07
N TRP A 119 10.92 -15.24 -2.31
CA TRP A 119 12.12 -15.36 -1.50
C TRP A 119 13.40 -15.73 -2.25
N GLY A 120 14.55 -15.41 -1.67
CA GLY A 120 15.80 -15.77 -2.31
C GLY A 120 16.97 -15.75 -1.36
N THR A 121 18.08 -16.27 -1.84
CA THR A 121 19.38 -16.12 -1.19
C THR A 121 20.27 -15.20 -2.05
N VAL A 122 21.41 -14.81 -1.51
CA VAL A 122 22.50 -14.26 -2.32
C VAL A 122 23.42 -15.44 -2.66
N PRO A 123 23.70 -15.72 -3.96
CA PRO A 123 23.32 -14.96 -5.15
C PRO A 123 21.98 -15.36 -5.82
N ALA A 124 21.32 -16.46 -5.45
CA ALA A 124 20.15 -16.98 -6.18
C ALA A 124 18.80 -16.40 -5.71
N SER A 125 18.03 -15.72 -6.57
CA SER A 125 16.72 -15.15 -6.21
C SER A 125 15.55 -15.71 -7.02
N ASN A 126 14.46 -16.13 -6.34
CA ASN A 126 13.15 -16.35 -6.97
C ASN A 126 12.26 -15.08 -6.92
N CYS A 127 12.80 -14.00 -6.35
CA CYS A 127 12.21 -12.67 -6.27
C CYS A 127 11.93 -12.00 -7.64
N SER A 128 12.40 -12.60 -8.74
CA SER A 128 12.20 -12.14 -10.12
C SER A 128 10.75 -12.18 -10.60
N VAL A 129 9.87 -12.97 -9.95
CA VAL A 129 8.45 -13.08 -10.33
C VAL A 129 7.65 -11.80 -10.00
N GLN A 130 8.16 -10.94 -9.11
CA GLN A 130 7.48 -9.69 -8.69
C GLN A 130 7.75 -8.49 -9.61
N TYR A 131 8.60 -8.66 -10.63
CA TYR A 131 9.08 -7.58 -11.49
C TYR A 131 8.59 -7.66 -12.95
N ARG A 132 7.62 -8.52 -13.28
CA ARG A 132 7.05 -8.55 -14.64
C ARG A 132 6.20 -7.30 -14.90
N GLU A 133 6.76 -6.36 -15.65
CA GLU A 133 6.08 -5.22 -16.27
C GLU A 133 4.99 -5.62 -17.29
N SER A 134 4.75 -6.92 -17.50
CA SER A 134 3.82 -7.46 -18.50
C SER A 134 2.59 -8.16 -17.95
N LEU A 135 2.19 -7.91 -16.70
CA LEU A 135 0.92 -8.42 -16.16
C LEU A 135 -0.14 -7.31 -16.13
N PRO A 136 -1.12 -7.33 -17.05
CA PRO A 136 -2.12 -6.26 -17.22
C PRO A 136 -3.26 -6.34 -16.20
N THR A 137 -2.97 -6.68 -14.94
CA THR A 137 -3.93 -6.60 -13.83
C THR A 137 -3.17 -6.48 -12.51
N PRO A 138 -3.69 -5.75 -11.51
CA PRO A 138 -3.20 -5.87 -10.15
C PRO A 138 -3.46 -7.32 -9.71
N LEU A 139 -2.43 -8.17 -9.73
CA LEU A 139 -2.55 -9.52 -9.20
C LEU A 139 -2.88 -9.40 -7.72
N PRO A 140 -4.01 -9.96 -7.25
CA PRO A 140 -4.44 -9.74 -5.88
C PRO A 140 -3.45 -10.27 -4.85
N ASN A 141 -2.69 -11.34 -5.11
CA ASN A 141 -2.04 -12.10 -4.02
C ASN A 141 -0.86 -13.02 -4.43
N ALA A 142 -0.08 -12.71 -5.48
CA ALA A 142 1.11 -13.50 -5.80
C ALA A 142 2.35 -12.60 -5.86
N GLY A 143 3.19 -12.66 -4.83
CA GLY A 143 4.47 -11.97 -4.82
C GLY A 143 4.35 -10.44 -4.72
N GLN A 144 3.74 -9.93 -3.65
CA GLN A 144 3.80 -8.50 -3.35
C GLN A 144 5.05 -8.07 -2.60
N TYR A 145 5.64 -8.97 -1.81
CA TYR A 145 6.82 -8.70 -0.99
C TYR A 145 7.88 -9.74 -1.26
N CYS A 146 9.10 -9.28 -1.50
CA CYS A 146 10.28 -10.12 -1.63
C CYS A 146 11.08 -10.07 -0.34
N TYR A 147 11.63 -11.21 0.07
CA TYR A 147 12.67 -11.24 1.11
C TYR A 147 13.89 -12.00 0.63
N ARG A 148 15.08 -11.51 0.98
CA ARG A 148 16.33 -12.18 0.66
C ARG A 148 17.22 -12.26 1.86
N VAL A 149 17.97 -13.36 1.97
CA VAL A 149 19.02 -13.53 2.96
C VAL A 149 20.37 -13.69 2.28
N ASN A 150 21.37 -13.04 2.83
CA ASN A 150 22.75 -13.28 2.47
C ASN A 150 23.21 -14.50 3.27
N LEU A 151 23.51 -15.61 2.59
CA LEU A 151 24.09 -16.80 3.25
C LEU A 151 25.63 -16.79 3.20
N VAL A 152 26.19 -15.77 2.56
CA VAL A 152 27.62 -15.65 2.31
C VAL A 152 28.31 -14.77 3.36
N ASP A 153 27.54 -13.98 4.12
CA ASP A 153 28.06 -13.20 5.25
C ASP A 153 27.84 -13.92 6.59
N ALA A 154 28.77 -13.74 7.53
CA ALA A 154 28.69 -14.36 8.85
C ALA A 154 27.49 -13.87 9.68
N ALA A 155 27.04 -12.64 9.41
CA ALA A 155 25.87 -12.02 10.04
C ALA A 155 24.54 -12.54 9.46
N HIS A 156 24.56 -13.23 8.32
CA HIS A 156 23.37 -13.68 7.60
C HIS A 156 22.35 -12.54 7.38
N ASN A 157 22.80 -11.38 6.88
CA ASN A 157 21.93 -10.21 6.79
C ASN A 157 20.76 -10.46 5.83
N ALA A 158 19.63 -9.83 6.09
CA ALA A 158 18.42 -9.98 5.31
C ALA A 158 17.85 -8.64 4.82
N VAL A 159 17.06 -8.72 3.77
CA VAL A 159 16.39 -7.58 3.17
C VAL A 159 14.98 -7.94 2.77
N VAL A 160 14.02 -7.08 3.08
CA VAL A 160 12.63 -7.19 2.65
C VAL A 160 12.32 -6.01 1.74
N TYR A 161 11.67 -6.25 0.60
CA TYR A 161 11.42 -5.19 -0.37
C TYR A 161 10.15 -5.37 -1.19
N VAL A 162 9.65 -4.25 -1.70
CA VAL A 162 8.45 -4.15 -2.54
C VAL A 162 8.61 -3.04 -3.57
N ARG A 163 8.11 -3.25 -4.78
CA ARG A 163 8.03 -2.20 -5.80
C ARG A 163 6.97 -1.15 -5.43
N LEU A 164 7.32 0.12 -5.56
CA LEU A 164 6.41 1.25 -5.41
C LEU A 164 5.81 1.64 -6.76
N GLU A 165 4.52 1.98 -6.77
CA GLU A 165 3.78 2.29 -7.99
C GLU A 165 3.69 3.80 -8.27
N SER A 166 3.70 4.63 -7.23
CA SER A 166 3.50 6.07 -7.34
C SER A 166 4.64 6.77 -8.07
N ASN A 167 4.28 7.74 -8.91
CA ASN A 167 5.25 8.61 -9.58
C ASN A 167 6.02 9.52 -8.60
N LEU A 168 5.51 9.70 -7.37
CA LEU A 168 6.22 10.41 -6.29
C LEU A 168 7.62 9.85 -6.04
N TYR A 169 7.76 8.51 -6.11
CA TYR A 169 9.03 7.83 -5.93
C TYR A 169 9.67 7.46 -7.27
N ASN A 170 8.88 6.99 -8.24
CA ASN A 170 9.42 6.57 -9.54
C ASN A 170 10.11 7.70 -10.31
N ASN A 171 9.66 8.96 -10.19
CA ASN A 171 10.33 10.11 -10.82
C ASN A 171 11.72 10.42 -10.25
N LYS A 172 12.10 9.82 -9.11
CA LYS A 172 13.43 9.95 -8.52
C LYS A 172 14.42 8.91 -9.06
N CYS A 173 13.93 7.92 -9.79
CA CYS A 173 14.75 6.87 -10.38
C CYS A 173 14.97 7.13 -11.88
N ALA A 174 16.22 6.99 -12.33
CA ALA A 174 16.54 7.06 -13.75
C ALA A 174 16.16 5.75 -14.45
N SER A 175 15.51 5.83 -15.60
CA SER A 175 15.19 4.65 -16.43
C SER A 175 16.47 3.83 -16.73
N PRO A 176 16.43 2.48 -16.62
CA PRO A 176 15.27 1.60 -16.41
C PRO A 176 14.95 1.31 -14.94
N ALA A 177 15.56 2.02 -13.98
CA ALA A 177 15.36 1.75 -12.57
C ALA A 177 13.98 2.18 -12.07
N VAL A 178 13.46 1.43 -11.10
CA VAL A 178 12.14 1.64 -10.51
C VAL A 178 12.25 1.77 -9.00
N ALA A 179 11.39 2.59 -8.41
CA ALA A 179 11.42 2.83 -6.98
C ALA A 179 10.96 1.60 -6.20
N THR A 180 11.77 1.19 -5.24
CA THR A 180 11.54 0.01 -4.42
C THR A 180 11.69 0.41 -2.95
N GLY A 181 10.67 0.14 -2.14
CA GLY A 181 10.74 0.28 -0.69
C GLY A 181 11.47 -0.91 -0.11
N VAL A 182 12.51 -0.66 0.69
CA VAL A 182 13.44 -1.67 1.20
C VAL A 182 13.63 -1.51 2.70
N PHE A 183 13.56 -2.61 3.43
CA PHE A 183 14.05 -2.71 4.79
C PHE A 183 15.25 -3.64 4.83
N SER A 184 16.41 -3.14 5.28
CA SER A 184 17.66 -3.89 5.40
C SER A 184 17.94 -4.15 6.87
N THR A 185 18.17 -5.41 7.26
CA THR A 185 18.56 -5.73 8.64
C THR A 185 20.00 -5.33 8.94
N ALA A 186 20.86 -5.24 7.90
CA ALA A 186 22.22 -4.72 8.03
C ALA A 186 22.23 -3.24 8.45
N ASP A 187 21.29 -2.46 7.89
CA ASP A 187 21.15 -1.03 8.18
C ASP A 187 20.11 -0.74 9.28
N ALA A 188 19.39 -1.77 9.75
CA ALA A 188 18.26 -1.70 10.68
C ALA A 188 17.23 -0.59 10.35
N ARG A 189 17.04 -0.27 9.06
CA ARG A 189 16.16 0.83 8.62
C ARG A 189 15.40 0.52 7.35
N PHE A 190 14.27 1.21 7.21
CA PHE A 190 13.53 1.33 5.96
C PHE A 190 14.06 2.51 5.14
N GLY A 191 14.03 2.38 3.81
CA GLY A 191 14.09 3.49 2.90
C GLY A 191 13.74 3.08 1.48
N VAL A 192 13.77 4.04 0.56
CA VAL A 192 13.48 3.79 -0.86
C VAL A 192 14.79 3.73 -1.63
N VAL A 193 14.89 2.81 -2.58
CA VAL A 193 16.04 2.68 -3.49
C VAL A 193 15.56 2.54 -4.93
N CYS A 194 16.45 2.75 -5.88
CA CYS A 194 16.17 2.51 -7.30
C CYS A 194 16.83 1.19 -7.73
N LEU A 195 16.02 0.21 -8.14
CA LEU A 195 16.52 -1.08 -8.63
C LEU A 195 16.20 -1.23 -10.12
N THR A 196 17.13 -1.79 -10.89
CA THR A 196 16.87 -2.05 -12.31
C THR A 196 16.27 -3.45 -12.51
N PRO A 197 15.09 -3.57 -13.14
CA PRO A 197 14.46 -4.85 -13.43
C PRO A 197 15.17 -5.49 -14.62
N VAL A 198 16.25 -6.25 -14.36
CA VAL A 198 16.96 -6.99 -15.41
C VAL A 198 17.00 -8.48 -15.08
N ALA A 199 16.77 -9.31 -16.09
CA ALA A 199 17.02 -10.75 -16.06
C ALA A 199 18.53 -10.99 -15.86
N GLY A 200 18.99 -11.11 -14.62
CA GLY A 200 20.41 -11.31 -14.32
C GLY A 200 21.01 -10.57 -13.12
N ILE A 201 20.19 -10.02 -12.22
CA ILE A 201 20.53 -9.52 -10.87
C ILE A 201 21.04 -8.07 -10.81
N THR A 202 20.11 -7.17 -10.50
CA THR A 202 20.33 -6.08 -9.52
C THR A 202 19.14 -6.02 -8.56
N ASP A 203 18.95 -7.11 -7.81
CA ASP A 203 17.99 -7.15 -6.69
C ASP A 203 18.56 -6.40 -5.49
N ALA A 204 17.69 -6.02 -4.55
CA ALA A 204 18.13 -5.52 -3.25
C ALA A 204 19.06 -6.55 -2.59
N VAL A 205 20.26 -6.11 -2.19
CA VAL A 205 21.21 -6.91 -1.42
C VAL A 205 21.32 -6.29 -0.03
N PRO A 206 21.28 -7.11 1.04
CA PRO A 206 21.44 -6.60 2.40
C PRO A 206 22.73 -5.78 2.56
N GLY A 207 22.63 -4.56 3.11
CA GLY A 207 23.78 -3.70 3.43
C GLY A 207 24.45 -2.96 2.26
N THR A 208 23.99 -3.11 1.01
CA THR A 208 24.57 -2.40 -0.15
C THR A 208 23.68 -1.27 -0.68
N GLN A 209 22.64 -0.92 0.07
CA GLN A 209 21.53 -0.10 -0.42
C GLN A 209 21.83 1.40 -0.31
N THR A 210 21.70 2.12 -1.44
CA THR A 210 21.78 3.58 -1.47
C THR A 210 20.37 4.17 -1.42
N PHE A 211 19.99 4.66 -0.24
CA PHE A 211 18.66 5.21 -0.02
C PHE A 211 18.50 6.60 -0.66
N ILE A 212 17.43 6.79 -1.41
CA ILE A 212 17.02 8.11 -1.90
C ILE A 212 16.30 8.87 -0.78
N SER A 213 16.33 10.20 -0.83
CA SER A 213 15.60 11.02 0.15
C SER A 213 14.10 10.73 0.06
N THR A 214 13.51 10.30 1.18
CA THR A 214 12.06 10.22 1.32
C THR A 214 11.48 11.64 1.40
N PRO A 215 10.32 11.90 0.79
CA PRO A 215 9.64 13.19 0.93
C PRO A 215 9.22 13.45 2.39
#